data_AF-A0A1U8Q8E3-F1
#
_entry.id   AF-A0A1U8Q8E3-F1
#
_cell.length_a   1.000
_cell.length_b   1.000
_cell.length_c   1.000
_cell.angle_alpha   90.00
_cell.angle_beta   90.00
_cell.angle_gamma   90.00
#
_symmetry.space_group_name_H-M   'P 1'
#
loop_
_entity.id
_entity.type
_entity.pdbx_description
1 polymer ?
#
loop_
_entity_poly.entity_id
_entity_poly.type
_entity_poly.pdbx_seq_one_letter_code
_entity_poly.pdbx_strand_id
1 'polypeptide(L)'
;MDILHFLFGIFGNATGLFLFLSPTITFRRIIKSRSTEQFSGVPYVMTLLNCLLSTWYGLPFVSPHNILVSVINGAGSAIESVYVMIFLIFASKKEKVRVMGLLFLVLTIFSVVVLVSLFALHGNARKLFSGFAASIFSIIMYASPLSVMRLVIKTKSVEFMPFFLSLFVFLCGTSWFIYGLLGRDPFLFVSRN
;
A
#
# COMPACT_ATOMS: atom_id res chain seq x y z
N MET A 1 -13.43 12.20 21.20
CA MET A 1 -13.25 11.71 19.81
C MET A 1 -11.78 11.45 19.51
N ASP A 2 -10.85 12.27 19.98
CA ASP A 2 -9.42 12.13 19.68
C ASP A 2 -8.79 10.81 20.17
N ILE A 3 -9.22 10.30 21.33
CA ILE A 3 -8.76 9.01 21.85
C ILE A 3 -9.17 7.87 20.91
N LEU A 4 -10.42 7.84 20.43
CA LEU A 4 -10.88 6.82 19.49
C LEU A 4 -10.15 6.93 18.15
N HIS A 5 -9.94 8.15 17.64
CA HIS A 5 -9.16 8.38 16.43
C HIS A 5 -7.73 7.82 16.58
N PHE A 6 -7.06 8.09 17.71
CA PHE A 6 -5.74 7.54 17.97
C PHE A 6 -5.74 6.00 18.07
N LEU A 7 -6.68 5.42 18.82
CA LEU A 7 -6.78 3.96 19.03
C LEU A 7 -6.99 3.19 17.71
N PHE A 8 -7.92 3.65 16.86
CA PHE A 8 -8.14 3.03 15.55
C PHE A 8 -6.93 3.20 14.62
N GLY A 9 -6.21 4.32 14.73
CA GLY A 9 -4.94 4.52 14.03
C GLY A 9 -3.87 3.52 14.47
N ILE A 10 -3.72 3.26 15.78
CA ILE A 10 -2.78 2.26 16.30
C ILE A 10 -3.16 0.85 15.87
N PHE A 11 -4.44 0.49 15.94
CA PHE A 11 -4.91 -0.83 15.50
C PHE A 11 -4.74 -1.01 13.97
N GLY A 12 -5.00 0.04 13.19
CA GLY A 12 -4.72 0.07 11.74
C GLY A 12 -3.23 -0.06 11.41
N ASN A 13 -2.36 0.52 12.23
CA ASN A 13 -0.91 0.33 12.12
C ASN A 13 -0.51 -1.12 12.43
N ALA A 14 -1.00 -1.69 13.53
CA ALA A 14 -0.66 -3.06 13.93
C ALA A 14 -1.10 -4.08 12.88
N THR A 15 -2.38 -4.03 12.47
CA THR A 15 -2.93 -4.91 11.43
C THR A 15 -2.26 -4.68 10.07
N GLY A 16 -2.00 -3.43 9.69
CA GLY A 16 -1.24 -3.10 8.48
C GLY A 16 0.16 -3.70 8.46
N LEU A 17 0.85 -3.70 9.60
CA LEU A 17 2.21 -4.26 9.70
C LEU A 17 2.18 -5.78 9.49
N PHE A 18 1.21 -6.48 10.06
CA PHE A 18 1.02 -7.91 9.79
C PHE A 18 0.79 -8.19 8.30
N LEU A 19 0.01 -7.35 7.62
CA LEU A 19 -0.23 -7.48 6.18
C LEU A 19 1.05 -7.28 5.36
N PHE A 20 1.86 -6.27 5.66
CA PHE A 20 3.16 -6.05 5.01
C PHE A 20 4.17 -7.17 5.27
N LEU A 21 4.07 -7.84 6.42
CA LEU A 21 4.94 -8.97 6.75
C LEU A 21 4.45 -10.29 6.12
N SER A 22 3.20 -10.36 5.64
CA SER A 22 2.63 -11.58 5.06
C SER A 22 3.45 -12.18 3.90
N PRO A 23 4.07 -11.39 2.97
CA PRO A 23 4.87 -11.95 1.89
C PRO A 23 6.23 -12.49 2.33
N THR A 24 6.63 -12.34 3.60
CA THR A 24 7.92 -12.84 4.12
C THR A 24 8.09 -14.34 3.83
N ILE A 25 7.02 -15.12 3.92
CA ILE A 25 7.06 -16.57 3.63
C ILE A 25 7.43 -16.81 2.16
N THR A 26 6.80 -16.06 1.25
CA THR A 26 7.08 -16.10 -0.19
C THR A 26 8.52 -15.70 -0.48
N PHE A 27 9.01 -14.62 0.11
CA PHE A 27 10.38 -14.17 -0.11
C PHE A 27 11.43 -15.09 0.49
N ARG A 28 11.16 -15.73 1.64
CA ARG A 28 12.01 -16.80 2.16
C ARG A 28 12.14 -17.96 1.16
N ARG A 29 11.04 -18.33 0.49
CA ARG A 29 11.07 -19.34 -0.57
C ARG A 29 11.92 -18.89 -1.75
N ILE A 30 11.76 -17.66 -2.23
CA ILE A 30 12.56 -17.08 -3.34
C ILE A 30 14.07 -17.13 -3.01
N ILE A 31 14.45 -16.75 -1.80
CA ILE A 31 15.86 -16.77 -1.37
C ILE A 31 16.40 -18.21 -1.35
N LYS A 32 15.61 -19.16 -0.81
CA LYS A 32 15.99 -20.57 -0.70
C LYS A 32 16.09 -21.25 -2.07
N SER A 33 15.15 -20.99 -2.98
CA SER A 33 15.15 -21.54 -4.33
C SER A 33 16.07 -20.79 -5.29
N ARG A 34 16.60 -19.64 -4.87
CA ARG A 34 17.44 -18.73 -5.68
C ARG A 34 16.76 -18.33 -7.00
N SER A 35 15.43 -18.32 -7.02
CA SER A 35 14.60 -18.07 -8.19
C SER A 35 13.28 -17.45 -7.77
N THR A 36 12.74 -16.53 -8.57
CA THR A 36 11.39 -15.98 -8.36
C THR A 36 10.28 -16.97 -8.73
N GLU A 37 10.62 -18.15 -9.26
CA GLU A 37 9.65 -19.16 -9.70
C GLU A 37 8.57 -18.54 -10.61
N GLN A 38 7.29 -18.67 -10.25
CA GLN A 38 6.15 -18.06 -10.95
C GLN A 38 5.63 -16.79 -10.24
N PHE A 39 6.33 -16.31 -9.21
CA PHE A 39 5.93 -15.10 -8.48
C PHE A 39 6.18 -13.86 -9.32
N SER A 40 5.23 -12.93 -9.29
CA SER A 40 5.32 -11.63 -9.98
C SER A 40 5.85 -10.56 -9.04
N GLY A 41 6.75 -9.71 -9.54
CA GLY A 41 7.27 -8.56 -8.80
C GLY A 41 6.35 -7.34 -8.81
N VAL A 42 5.35 -7.32 -9.70
CA VAL A 42 4.45 -6.19 -9.92
C VAL A 42 3.69 -5.77 -8.65
N PRO A 43 3.10 -6.68 -7.85
CA PRO A 43 2.36 -6.29 -6.65
C PRO A 43 3.21 -5.48 -5.66
N TYR A 44 4.49 -5.84 -5.49
CA TYR A 44 5.39 -5.17 -4.55
C TYR A 44 5.75 -3.76 -5.02
N VAL A 45 6.00 -3.57 -6.32
CA VAL A 45 6.27 -2.24 -6.89
C VAL A 45 5.04 -1.34 -6.82
N MET A 46 3.85 -1.87 -7.09
CA MET A 46 2.59 -1.10 -7.00
C MET A 46 2.25 -0.75 -5.54
N THR A 47 2.49 -1.69 -4.61
CA THR A 47 2.30 -1.45 -3.17
C THR A 47 3.28 -0.39 -2.67
N LEU A 48 4.54 -0.42 -3.13
CA LEU A 48 5.54 0.61 -2.84
C LEU A 48 5.05 2.00 -3.27
N LEU A 49 4.52 2.15 -4.50
CA LEU A 49 3.97 3.43 -4.96
C LEU A 49 2.86 3.93 -4.03
N ASN A 50 1.90 3.06 -3.71
CA ASN A 50 0.77 3.42 -2.85
C ASN A 50 1.24 3.83 -1.45
N CYS A 51 2.23 3.12 -0.91
CA CYS A 51 2.83 3.43 0.38
C CYS A 51 3.55 4.78 0.33
N LEU A 52 4.34 5.06 -0.72
CA LEU A 52 5.04 6.35 -0.86
C LEU A 52 4.05 7.52 -0.94
N LEU A 53 3.01 7.41 -1.77
CA LEU A 53 1.96 8.43 -1.90
C LEU A 53 1.17 8.63 -0.61
N SER A 54 0.78 7.54 0.05
CA SER A 54 0.08 7.60 1.34
C SER A 54 0.95 8.16 2.46
N THR A 55 2.25 7.86 2.44
CA THR A 55 3.23 8.42 3.38
C THR A 55 3.31 9.91 3.21
N TRP A 56 3.47 10.38 1.97
CA TRP A 56 3.52 11.81 1.65
C TRP A 56 2.26 12.53 2.08
N TYR A 57 1.10 11.96 1.75
CA TYR A 57 -0.19 12.51 2.13
C TYR A 57 -0.36 12.67 3.65
N GLY A 58 0.05 11.68 4.44
CA GLY A 58 -0.09 11.72 5.90
C GLY A 58 0.87 12.68 6.63
N LEU A 59 1.84 13.28 5.93
CA LEU A 59 2.82 14.15 6.57
C LEU A 59 2.12 15.38 7.18
N PRO A 60 2.53 15.87 8.36
CA PRO A 60 1.80 16.94 9.07
C PRO A 60 1.64 18.23 8.28
N PHE A 61 2.59 18.55 7.42
CA PHE A 61 2.50 19.73 6.56
C PHE A 61 1.56 19.51 5.35
N VAL A 62 1.33 18.27 4.91
CA VAL A 62 0.40 17.96 3.82
C VAL A 62 -1.02 17.77 4.35
N SER A 63 -1.19 16.88 5.32
CA SER A 63 -2.48 16.56 5.94
C SER A 63 -2.34 16.54 7.46
N PRO A 64 -2.74 17.62 8.16
CA PRO A 64 -2.69 17.69 9.61
C PRO A 64 -3.45 16.53 10.27
N HIS A 65 -2.96 16.07 11.43
CA HIS A 65 -3.53 14.98 12.24
C HIS A 65 -3.47 13.56 11.65
N ASN A 66 -2.89 13.36 10.46
CA ASN A 66 -2.82 12.06 9.79
C ASN A 66 -1.45 11.35 9.89
N ILE A 67 -0.61 11.71 10.87
CA ILE A 67 0.75 11.18 11.02
C ILE A 67 0.80 9.64 11.12
N LEU A 68 -0.22 9.01 11.71
CA LEU A 68 -0.29 7.55 11.82
C LEU A 68 -0.41 6.87 10.46
N VAL A 69 -0.95 7.54 9.44
CA VAL A 69 -0.95 7.07 8.06
C VAL A 69 0.49 7.04 7.52
N SER A 70 1.28 8.09 7.80
CA SER A 70 2.69 8.14 7.39
C SER A 70 3.55 7.10 8.11
N VAL A 71 3.28 6.81 9.38
CA VAL A 71 4.03 5.79 10.12
C VAL A 71 3.88 4.42 9.46
N ILE A 72 2.65 3.95 9.25
CA ILE A 72 2.44 2.62 8.68
C ILE A 72 2.90 2.52 7.23
N ASN A 73 2.64 3.55 6.42
CA ASN A 73 2.99 3.53 5.01
C ASN A 73 4.49 3.78 4.80
N GLY A 74 5.15 4.51 5.69
CA GLY A 74 6.59 4.66 5.69
C GLY A 74 7.27 3.33 6.01
N ALA A 75 6.79 2.62 7.04
CA ALA A 75 7.24 1.26 7.34
C ALA A 75 6.96 0.30 6.18
N GLY A 76 5.77 0.35 5.60
CA GLY A 76 5.39 -0.41 4.41
C GLY A 76 6.32 -0.14 3.23
N SER A 77 6.64 1.14 2.95
CA SER A 77 7.58 1.52 1.88
C SER A 77 8.97 0.92 2.10
N ALA A 78 9.47 0.90 3.33
CA ALA A 78 10.74 0.27 3.65
C ALA A 78 10.71 -1.26 3.43
N ILE A 79 9.65 -1.93 3.91
CA ILE A 79 9.46 -3.38 3.74
C ILE A 79 9.33 -3.75 2.26
N GLU A 80 8.49 -3.03 1.51
CA GLU A 80 8.30 -3.26 0.07
C GLU A 80 9.57 -2.99 -0.73
N SER A 81 10.38 -1.99 -0.33
CA SER A 81 11.68 -1.76 -0.95
C SER A 81 12.61 -2.97 -0.77
N VAL A 82 12.62 -3.58 0.42
CA VAL A 82 13.38 -4.82 0.68
C VAL A 82 12.89 -5.96 -0.21
N TYR A 83 11.57 -6.16 -0.33
CA TYR A 83 10.98 -7.16 -1.20
C TYR A 83 11.33 -6.94 -2.68
N VAL A 84 11.21 -5.72 -3.18
CA VAL A 84 11.59 -5.38 -4.56
C VAL A 84 13.07 -5.64 -4.79
N MET A 85 13.95 -5.28 -3.86
CA MET A 85 15.39 -5.57 -3.96
C MET A 85 15.66 -7.07 -4.04
N ILE A 86 15.08 -7.88 -3.15
CA ILE A 86 15.23 -9.33 -3.16
C ILE A 86 14.71 -9.91 -4.49
N PHE A 87 13.55 -9.45 -4.96
CA PHE A 87 12.98 -9.88 -6.24
C PHE A 87 13.94 -9.59 -7.40
N LEU A 88 14.50 -8.38 -7.47
CA LEU A 88 15.45 -7.98 -8.51
C LEU A 88 16.76 -8.76 -8.45
N ILE A 89 17.20 -9.22 -7.29
CA ILE A 89 18.38 -10.08 -7.16
C ILE A 89 18.13 -11.45 -7.80
N PHE A 90 16.98 -12.08 -7.53
CA PHE A 90 16.70 -13.47 -7.92
C PHE A 90 15.87 -13.67 -9.20
N ALA A 91 15.29 -12.60 -9.76
CA ALA A 91 14.45 -12.69 -10.95
C ALA A 91 15.22 -13.10 -12.22
N SER A 92 14.51 -13.63 -13.21
CA SER A 92 15.07 -13.82 -14.56
C SER A 92 15.38 -12.49 -15.23
N LYS A 93 16.29 -12.45 -16.21
CA LYS A 93 16.65 -11.19 -16.93
C LYS A 93 15.42 -10.45 -17.46
N LYS A 94 14.46 -11.18 -18.04
CA LYS A 94 13.21 -10.63 -18.58
C LYS A 94 12.36 -9.97 -17.49
N GLU A 95 12.14 -10.66 -16.37
CA GLU A 95 11.35 -10.12 -15.26
C GLU A 95 12.09 -8.98 -14.55
N LYS A 96 13.42 -9.03 -14.42
CA LYS A 96 14.21 -7.91 -13.89
C LYS A 96 13.98 -6.62 -14.68
N VAL A 97 14.10 -6.68 -16.02
CA VAL A 97 13.90 -5.49 -16.88
C VAL A 97 12.47 -4.95 -16.71
N ARG A 98 11.47 -5.84 -16.68
CA ARG A 98 10.07 -5.45 -16.46
C ARG A 98 9.88 -4.75 -15.11
N VAL A 99 10.36 -5.35 -14.03
CA VAL A 99 10.21 -4.81 -12.66
C VAL A 99 11.02 -3.53 -12.48
N MET A 100 12.22 -3.43 -13.06
CA MET A 100 13.02 -2.20 -13.04
C MET A 100 12.33 -1.06 -13.81
N GLY A 101 11.77 -1.35 -14.99
CA GLY A 101 11.02 -0.37 -15.76
C GLY A 101 9.79 0.14 -15.00
N LEU A 102 9.06 -0.76 -14.35
CA LEU A 102 7.95 -0.38 -13.47
C LEU A 102 8.43 0.41 -12.25
N LEU A 103 9.53 0.01 -11.61
CA LEU A 103 10.11 0.72 -10.47
C LEU A 103 10.49 2.16 -10.85
N PHE A 104 11.14 2.34 -12.01
CA PHE A 104 11.48 3.65 -12.53
C PHE A 104 10.23 4.50 -12.79
N LEU A 105 9.19 3.92 -13.40
CA LEU A 105 7.91 4.59 -13.63
C LEU A 105 7.27 5.07 -12.32
N VAL A 106 7.16 4.18 -11.31
CA VAL A 106 6.49 4.56 -10.05
C VAL A 106 7.28 5.59 -9.27
N LEU A 107 8.62 5.51 -9.25
CA LEU A 107 9.47 6.52 -8.61
C LEU A 107 9.37 7.87 -9.33
N THR A 108 9.24 7.86 -10.66
CA THR A 108 8.99 9.08 -11.45
C THR A 108 7.64 9.69 -11.09
N ILE A 109 6.56 8.89 -11.06
CA ILE A 109 5.22 9.35 -10.66
C ILE A 109 5.26 9.96 -9.25
N PHE A 110 5.86 9.26 -8.29
CA PHE A 110 5.99 9.75 -6.93
C PHE A 110 6.76 11.07 -6.87
N SER A 111 7.90 11.15 -7.57
CA SER A 111 8.72 12.37 -7.62
C SER A 111 7.94 13.55 -8.19
N VAL A 112 7.19 13.36 -9.28
CA VAL A 112 6.35 14.40 -9.87
C VAL A 112 5.29 14.88 -8.88
N VAL A 113 4.59 13.95 -8.20
CA VAL A 113 3.59 14.30 -7.19
C VAL A 113 4.22 15.13 -6.06
N VAL A 114 5.37 14.73 -5.55
CA VAL A 114 6.09 15.45 -4.49
C VAL A 114 6.51 16.84 -4.95
N LEU A 115 7.13 16.96 -6.13
CA LEU A 115 7.61 18.25 -6.64
C LEU A 115 6.46 19.23 -6.90
N VAL A 116 5.37 18.78 -7.53
CA VAL A 116 4.17 19.61 -7.74
C VAL A 116 3.55 20.01 -6.39
N SER A 117 3.44 19.05 -5.46
CA SER A 117 2.89 19.27 -4.12
C SER A 117 3.70 20.30 -3.32
N LEU A 118 5.04 20.30 -3.43
CA LEU A 118 5.91 21.22 -2.70
C LEU A 118 6.02 22.60 -3.34
N PHE A 119 6.22 22.66 -4.66
CA PHE A 119 6.60 23.91 -5.33
C PHE A 119 5.42 24.65 -5.96
N ALA A 120 4.38 23.94 -6.37
CA ALA A 120 3.24 24.54 -7.07
C ALA A 120 2.01 24.74 -6.17
N LEU A 121 1.88 23.99 -5.07
CA LEU A 121 0.67 23.95 -4.25
C LEU A 121 0.93 24.30 -2.78
N HIS A 122 -0.01 25.02 -2.17
CA HIS A 122 0.08 25.46 -0.78
C HIS A 122 -1.22 25.17 -0.02
N GLY A 123 -1.10 24.97 1.30
CA GLY A 123 -2.24 24.79 2.20
C GLY A 123 -3.21 23.68 1.75
N ASN A 124 -4.50 24.04 1.63
CA ASN A 124 -5.54 23.08 1.29
C ASN A 124 -5.41 22.48 -0.12
N ALA A 125 -4.91 23.25 -1.09
CA ALA A 125 -4.72 22.73 -2.46
C ALA A 125 -3.71 21.58 -2.49
N ARG A 126 -2.64 21.68 -1.68
CA ARG A 126 -1.66 20.62 -1.49
C ARG A 126 -2.29 19.37 -0.89
N LYS A 127 -3.10 19.53 0.16
CA LYS A 127 -3.83 18.43 0.81
C LYS A 127 -4.73 17.70 -0.19
N LEU A 128 -5.54 18.45 -0.95
CA LEU A 128 -6.47 17.87 -1.92
C LEU A 128 -5.74 17.10 -3.02
N PHE A 129 -4.72 17.70 -3.64
CA PHE A 129 -3.94 17.07 -4.71
C PHE A 129 -3.27 15.77 -4.25
N SER A 130 -2.56 15.80 -3.12
CA SER A 130 -1.90 14.61 -2.57
C SER A 130 -2.90 13.56 -2.10
N GLY A 131 -4.06 13.99 -1.57
CA GLY A 131 -5.15 13.10 -1.18
C GLY A 131 -5.73 12.35 -2.37
N PHE A 132 -6.05 13.05 -3.46
CA PHE A 132 -6.54 12.41 -4.70
C PHE A 132 -5.53 11.42 -5.27
N ALA A 133 -4.24 11.80 -5.33
CA ALA A 133 -3.19 10.90 -5.79
C ALA A 133 -3.16 9.62 -4.95
N ALA A 134 -3.09 9.73 -3.62
CA ALA A 134 -3.08 8.56 -2.73
C ALA A 134 -4.35 7.70 -2.89
N SER A 135 -5.53 8.31 -2.93
CA SER A 135 -6.81 7.60 -3.04
C SER A 135 -6.97 6.85 -4.37
N ILE A 136 -6.61 7.47 -5.51
CA ILE A 136 -6.72 6.83 -6.82
C ILE A 136 -5.86 5.56 -6.87
N PHE A 137 -4.60 5.64 -6.42
CA PHE A 137 -3.71 4.48 -6.43
C PHE A 137 -4.12 3.41 -5.42
N SER A 138 -4.65 3.80 -4.25
CA SER A 138 -5.25 2.85 -3.30
C SER A 138 -6.43 2.09 -3.93
N ILE A 139 -7.32 2.79 -4.66
CA ILE A 139 -8.46 2.17 -5.34
C ILE A 139 -8.00 1.16 -6.41
N ILE A 140 -6.99 1.53 -7.21
CA ILE A 140 -6.43 0.66 -8.24
C ILE A 140 -5.90 -0.65 -7.63
N MET A 141 -5.32 -0.61 -6.43
CA MET A 141 -4.81 -1.82 -5.77
C MET A 141 -5.90 -2.87 -5.48
N TYR A 142 -7.16 -2.46 -5.31
CA TYR A 142 -8.27 -3.39 -5.09
C TYR A 142 -8.64 -4.23 -6.32
N ALA A 143 -8.10 -3.91 -7.51
CA ALA A 143 -8.28 -4.75 -8.69
C ALA A 143 -7.78 -6.20 -8.48
N SER A 144 -6.68 -6.36 -7.73
CA SER A 144 -6.10 -7.68 -7.44
C SER A 144 -7.02 -8.55 -6.54
N PRO A 145 -7.43 -8.11 -5.34
CA PRO A 145 -8.35 -8.91 -4.51
C PRO A 145 -9.70 -9.13 -5.20
N LEU A 146 -10.21 -8.15 -5.98
CA LEU A 146 -11.45 -8.34 -6.75
C LEU A 146 -11.32 -9.46 -7.79
N SER A 147 -10.18 -9.57 -8.46
CA SER A 147 -9.89 -10.69 -9.36
C SER A 147 -9.87 -12.03 -8.63
N VAL A 148 -9.33 -12.09 -7.40
CA VAL A 148 -9.34 -13.31 -6.57
C VAL A 148 -10.76 -13.66 -6.14
N MET A 149 -11.57 -12.69 -5.72
CA MET A 149 -12.98 -12.92 -5.39
C MET A 149 -13.77 -13.48 -6.58
N ARG A 150 -13.55 -12.94 -7.78
CA ARG A 150 -14.14 -13.48 -9.01
C ARG A 150 -13.73 -14.94 -9.25
N LEU A 151 -12.46 -15.28 -9.00
CA LEU A 151 -11.96 -16.64 -9.12
C LEU A 151 -12.68 -17.57 -8.13
N VAL A 152 -12.76 -17.19 -6.85
CA VAL A 152 -13.48 -17.95 -5.80
C VAL A 152 -14.94 -18.22 -6.19
N ILE A 153 -15.65 -17.21 -6.71
CA ILE A 153 -17.04 -17.36 -7.14
C ILE A 153 -17.18 -18.34 -8.31
N LYS A 154 -16.22 -18.32 -9.24
CA LYS A 154 -16.21 -19.16 -10.45
C LYS A 154 -15.79 -20.61 -10.13
N THR A 155 -14.77 -20.80 -9.30
CA THR A 155 -14.23 -22.13 -8.96
C THR A 155 -14.96 -22.78 -7.79
N LYS A 156 -15.78 -22.01 -7.04
CA LYS A 156 -16.41 -22.45 -5.79
C LYS A 156 -15.41 -22.96 -4.75
N SER A 157 -14.17 -22.46 -4.81
CA SER A 157 -13.07 -22.84 -3.92
C SER A 157 -12.39 -21.61 -3.35
N VAL A 158 -12.06 -21.66 -2.05
CA VAL A 158 -11.34 -20.59 -1.33
C VAL A 158 -9.82 -20.82 -1.26
N GLU A 159 -9.29 -21.74 -2.07
CA GLU A 159 -7.87 -22.09 -2.10
C GLU A 159 -6.95 -20.86 -2.27
N PHE A 160 -7.38 -19.87 -3.07
CA PHE A 160 -6.62 -18.64 -3.33
C PHE A 160 -6.93 -17.48 -2.37
N MET A 161 -7.82 -17.68 -1.39
CA MET A 161 -8.26 -16.65 -0.44
C MET A 161 -8.15 -17.16 1.02
N PRO A 162 -6.93 -17.16 1.60
CA PRO A 162 -6.73 -17.65 2.95
C PRO A 162 -7.50 -16.80 3.97
N PHE A 163 -8.27 -17.46 4.85
CA PHE A 163 -9.19 -16.82 5.79
C PHE A 163 -8.51 -15.74 6.66
N PHE A 164 -7.38 -16.06 7.28
CA PHE A 164 -6.68 -15.12 8.16
C PHE A 164 -6.19 -13.87 7.43
N LEU A 165 -5.67 -14.02 6.22
CA LEU A 165 -5.24 -12.86 5.42
C LEU A 165 -6.44 -11.95 5.13
N SER A 166 -7.56 -12.53 4.71
CA SER A 166 -8.80 -11.79 4.45
C SER A 166 -9.33 -11.10 5.71
N LEU A 167 -9.28 -11.76 6.87
CA LEU A 167 -9.68 -11.19 8.16
C LEU A 167 -8.80 -9.99 8.53
N PHE A 168 -7.47 -10.10 8.42
CA PHE A 168 -6.57 -8.98 8.72
C PHE A 168 -6.70 -7.83 7.72
N VAL A 169 -6.96 -8.10 6.44
CA VAL A 169 -7.30 -7.07 5.45
C VAL A 169 -8.58 -6.34 5.85
N PHE A 170 -9.63 -7.07 6.22
CA PHE A 170 -10.90 -6.50 6.66
C PHE A 170 -10.75 -5.63 7.93
N LEU A 171 -10.04 -6.15 8.93
CA LEU A 171 -9.77 -5.43 10.18
C LEU A 171 -8.94 -4.16 9.95
N CYS A 172 -7.92 -4.24 9.09
CA CYS A 172 -7.11 -3.09 8.70
C CYS A 172 -7.96 -2.03 7.97
N GLY A 173 -8.71 -2.43 6.95
CA GLY A 173 -9.59 -1.54 6.19
C GLY A 173 -10.63 -0.85 7.07
N THR A 174 -11.35 -1.62 7.89
CA THR A 174 -12.35 -1.09 8.85
C THR A 174 -11.73 -0.07 9.79
N SER A 175 -10.50 -0.32 10.26
CA SER A 175 -9.84 0.59 11.20
C SER A 175 -9.42 1.90 10.54
N TRP A 176 -8.91 1.84 9.31
CA TRP A 176 -8.60 3.04 8.53
C TRP A 176 -9.86 3.80 8.07
N PHE A 177 -10.95 3.09 7.80
CA PHE A 177 -12.25 3.68 7.53
C PHE A 177 -12.76 4.48 8.73
N ILE A 178 -12.78 3.87 9.92
CA ILE A 178 -13.21 4.56 11.16
C ILE A 178 -12.26 5.70 11.50
N TYR A 179 -10.94 5.51 11.32
CA TYR A 179 -9.94 6.58 11.48
C TYR A 179 -10.26 7.78 10.58
N GLY A 180 -10.46 7.55 9.27
CA GLY A 180 -10.81 8.61 8.32
C GLY A 180 -12.15 9.28 8.66
N LEU A 181 -13.16 8.51 9.09
CA LEU A 181 -14.47 9.04 9.46
C LEU A 181 -14.37 9.96 10.69
N LEU A 182 -13.64 9.55 11.73
CA LEU A 182 -13.42 10.33 12.95
C LEU A 182 -12.56 11.58 12.68
N GLY A 183 -11.56 11.47 11.81
CA GLY A 183 -10.72 12.58 11.35
C GLY A 183 -11.40 13.51 10.34
N ARG A 184 -12.64 13.18 9.91
CA ARG A 184 -13.40 13.88 8.84
C ARG A 184 -12.60 14.01 7.55
N ASP A 185 -11.84 12.97 7.20
CA ASP A 185 -10.96 12.96 6.04
C ASP A 185 -11.48 12.05 4.92
N PRO A 186 -12.10 12.61 3.85
CA PRO A 186 -12.72 11.83 2.79
C PRO A 186 -11.71 10.98 2.02
N PHE A 187 -10.45 11.39 1.95
CA PHE A 187 -9.44 10.63 1.23
C PHE A 187 -9.12 9.32 1.95
N LEU A 188 -9.28 9.27 3.28
CA LEU A 188 -9.01 8.06 4.06
C LEU A 188 -10.23 7.15 4.15
N PHE A 189 -11.44 7.66 4.42
CA PHE A 189 -12.60 6.76 4.57
C PHE A 189 -13.19 6.30 3.23
N VAL A 190 -13.03 7.04 2.12
CA VAL A 190 -13.54 6.58 0.80
C VAL A 190 -12.62 5.53 0.18
N SER A 191 -11.30 5.70 0.33
CA SER A 191 -10.32 4.88 -0.40
C SER A 191 -9.86 3.63 0.32
N ARG A 192 -10.24 3.42 1.60
CA ARG A 192 -9.74 2.33 2.45
C ARG A 192 -10.82 1.34 2.89
N ASN A 193 -11.92 1.26 2.14
CA ASN A 193 -13.05 0.35 2.37
C ASN A 193 -13.09 -0.75 1.31
#